data_AF-A0A128FFM4-F1
#
_entry.id   AF-A0A128FFM4-F1
#
_cell.length_a   1.000
_cell.length_b   1.000
_cell.length_c   1.000
_cell.angle_alpha   90.00
_cell.angle_beta   90.00
_cell.angle_gamma   90.00
#
_symmetry.space_group_name_H-M   'P 1'
#
loop_
_entity.id
_entity.type
_entity.pdbx_description
1 polymer ?
#
loop_
_entity_poly.entity_id
_entity_poly.type
_entity_poly.pdbx_seq_one_letter_code
_entity_poly.pdbx_strand_id
1 'polypeptide(L)'
;MIDVHDPVRILTIVEQKPEIVLKVLKENPDTFGWYDKGWMKLAVYNPFNKELYILVNGSFQIYHPIQKVVPKIENFERFIESSSNNLPIHQFN
;
A
#
# COMPACT_ATOMS: atom_id res chain seq x y z
N MET A 1 10.68 -4.50 21.79
CA MET A 1 11.68 -3.60 21.18
C MET A 1 11.27 -3.51 19.71
N ILE A 2 10.69 -2.39 19.29
CA ILE A 2 10.39 -2.18 17.87
C ILE A 2 11.75 -2.07 17.21
N ASP A 3 12.13 -3.07 16.42
CA ASP A 3 13.40 -3.06 15.71
C ASP A 3 13.40 -1.85 14.79
N VAL A 4 14.16 -0.80 15.14
CA VAL A 4 14.13 0.52 14.49
C VAL A 4 14.76 0.46 13.08
N HIS A 5 15.17 -0.73 12.64
CA HIS A 5 15.90 -0.94 11.40
C HIS A 5 14.99 -1.06 10.17
N ASP A 6 13.70 -1.38 10.34
CA ASP A 6 12.78 -1.53 9.20
C ASP A 6 11.90 -0.27 9.04
N PRO A 7 12.11 0.52 7.97
CA PRO A 7 11.33 1.74 7.76
C PRO A 7 9.87 1.42 7.42
N VAL A 8 8.95 1.73 8.33
CA VAL A 8 7.51 1.69 8.07
C VAL A 8 7.08 2.95 7.31
N ARG A 9 6.26 2.77 6.28
CA ARG A 9 5.64 3.89 5.54
C ARG A 9 4.14 3.87 5.72
N ILE A 10 3.54 5.04 5.87
CA ILE A 10 2.08 5.18 5.88
C ILE A 10 1.56 4.86 4.48
N LEU A 11 0.52 4.02 4.42
CA LEU A 11 -0.27 3.76 3.24
C LEU A 11 -1.65 4.40 3.40
N THR A 12 -1.96 5.35 2.52
CA THR A 12 -3.29 5.94 2.40
C THR A 12 -4.02 5.27 1.24
N ILE A 13 -5.27 4.83 1.47
CA ILE A 13 -6.15 4.31 0.42
C ILE A 13 -7.33 5.25 0.28
N VAL A 14 -7.58 5.73 -0.94
CA VAL A 14 -8.70 6.62 -1.25
C VAL A 14 -9.62 5.92 -2.25
N GLU A 15 -10.92 5.85 -1.94
CA GLU A 15 -11.93 5.37 -2.89
C GLU A 15 -12.48 6.54 -3.71
N GLN A 16 -12.00 6.68 -4.95
CA GLN A 16 -12.39 7.74 -5.89
C GLN A 16 -11.79 7.48 -7.29
N LYS A 17 -12.23 8.21 -8.32
CA LYS A 17 -11.55 8.28 -9.62
C LYS A 17 -10.13 8.87 -9.50
N PRO A 18 -9.09 8.24 -10.10
CA PRO A 18 -7.70 8.71 -10.02
C PRO A 18 -7.49 10.16 -10.48
N GLU A 19 -8.20 10.59 -11.53
CA GLU A 19 -8.12 11.95 -12.06
C GLU A 19 -8.62 13.02 -11.07
N ILE A 20 -9.63 12.70 -10.25
CA ILE A 20 -10.15 13.60 -9.23
C ILE A 20 -9.14 13.71 -8.08
N VAL A 21 -8.59 12.58 -7.63
CA VAL A 21 -7.56 12.57 -6.58
C VAL A 21 -6.31 13.34 -7.05
N LEU A 22 -5.88 13.14 -8.30
CA LEU A 22 -4.72 13.83 -8.85
C LEU A 22 -4.94 15.34 -8.94
N LYS A 23 -6.15 15.77 -9.32
CA LYS A 23 -6.51 17.19 -9.32
C LYS A 23 -6.38 17.80 -7.93
N VAL A 24 -6.99 17.18 -6.90
CA VAL A 24 -6.92 17.67 -5.51
C VAL A 24 -5.50 17.71 -4.99
N LEU A 25 -4.68 16.70 -5.29
CA LEU A 25 -3.27 16.70 -4.90
C LEU A 25 -2.49 17.84 -5.57
N LYS A 26 -2.72 18.09 -6.86
CA LYS A 26 -2.04 19.18 -7.58
C LYS A 26 -2.44 20.58 -7.09
N GLU A 27 -3.64 20.72 -6.52
CA GLU A 27 -4.07 21.95 -5.84
C GLU A 27 -3.34 22.18 -4.51
N ASN A 28 -2.71 21.15 -3.93
CA ASN A 28 -1.88 21.24 -2.73
C ASN A 28 -0.48 20.63 -2.95
N PRO A 29 0.46 21.41 -3.52
CA PRO A 29 1.80 20.94 -3.87
C PRO A 29 2.58 20.32 -2.70
N ASP A 30 2.40 20.86 -1.49
CA ASP A 30 3.05 20.33 -0.29
C ASP A 30 2.59 18.90 -0.02
N THR A 31 1.27 18.67 0.01
CA THR A 31 0.68 17.33 0.18
C THR A 31 1.09 16.37 -0.93
N PHE A 32 1.06 16.82 -2.18
CA PHE A 32 1.52 16.03 -3.32
C PHE A 32 2.97 15.58 -3.16
N GLY A 33 3.84 16.47 -2.66
CA GLY A 33 5.25 16.18 -2.42
C GLY A 33 5.52 15.00 -1.48
N TRP A 34 4.66 14.76 -0.48
CA TRP A 34 4.79 13.59 0.41
C TRP A 34 4.64 12.27 -0.33
N TYR A 35 3.71 12.22 -1.29
CA TYR A 35 3.43 11.02 -2.07
C TYR A 35 4.42 10.85 -3.23
N ASP A 36 4.72 11.92 -3.97
CA ASP A 36 5.60 11.86 -5.14
C ASP A 36 7.06 11.52 -4.76
N LYS A 37 7.54 12.02 -3.63
CA LYS A 37 8.86 11.66 -3.07
C LYS A 37 8.87 10.29 -2.37
N GLY A 38 7.72 9.62 -2.29
CA GLY A 38 7.58 8.31 -1.65
C GLY A 38 7.75 8.30 -0.14
N TRP A 39 7.60 9.45 0.54
CA TRP A 39 7.57 9.55 2.00
C TRP A 39 6.30 8.90 2.56
N MET A 40 5.19 9.01 1.83
CA MET A 40 3.95 8.27 2.05
C MET A 40 3.56 7.50 0.79
N LYS A 41 2.82 6.40 0.94
CA LYS A 41 2.23 5.64 -0.16
C LYS A 41 0.77 6.02 -0.33
N LEU A 42 0.36 6.17 -1.59
CA LEU A 42 -1.02 6.42 -1.96
C LEU A 42 -1.48 5.36 -2.94
N ALA A 43 -2.60 4.72 -2.61
CA ALA A 43 -3.37 3.91 -3.53
C ALA A 43 -4.76 4.54 -3.72
N VAL A 44 -5.25 4.51 -4.95
CA VAL A 44 -6.60 4.98 -5.30
C VAL A 44 -7.38 3.80 -5.83
N TYR A 45 -8.45 3.43 -5.12
CA TYR A 45 -9.40 2.43 -5.59
C TYR A 45 -10.50 3.15 -6.37
N ASN A 46 -10.66 2.79 -7.64
CA ASN A 46 -11.68 3.38 -8.48
C ASN A 46 -12.97 2.52 -8.39
N PRO A 47 -14.06 3.03 -7.79
CA PRO A 47 -15.27 2.23 -7.57
C PRO A 47 -16.03 1.88 -8.86
N PHE A 48 -15.72 2.56 -9.97
CA PHE A 48 -16.43 2.37 -11.25
C PHE A 48 -15.88 1.21 -12.07
N ASN A 49 -14.56 1.00 -12.07
CA ASN A 49 -13.91 -0.10 -12.79
C ASN A 49 -13.30 -1.16 -11.85
N LYS A 50 -13.34 -0.95 -10.53
CA LYS A 50 -12.79 -1.83 -9.49
C LYS A 50 -11.29 -2.06 -9.61
N GLU A 51 -10.58 -1.12 -10.23
CA GLU A 51 -9.13 -1.14 -10.38
C GLU A 51 -8.45 -0.33 -9.27
N LEU A 52 -7.27 -0.78 -8.84
CA LEU A 52 -6.42 -0.05 -7.90
C LEU A 52 -5.32 0.68 -8.68
N TYR A 53 -5.03 1.91 -8.29
CA TYR A 53 -4.02 2.76 -8.91
C TYR A 53 -2.99 3.19 -7.87
N ILE A 54 -1.72 3.30 -8.28
CA ILE A 54 -0.64 3.83 -7.44
C ILE A 54 -0.02 5.06 -8.10
N LEU A 55 0.46 6.00 -7.29
CA LEU A 55 1.17 7.19 -7.79
C LEU A 55 2.62 6.80 -8.13
N VAL A 56 3.01 7.00 -9.38
CA VAL A 56 4.37 6.76 -9.90
C VAL A 56 4.77 7.94 -10.75
N ASN A 57 5.86 8.61 -10.37
CA ASN A 57 6.42 9.78 -11.07
C ASN A 57 5.34 10.82 -11.42
N GLY A 58 4.57 11.25 -10.41
CA GLY A 58 3.52 12.26 -10.54
C GLY A 58 2.25 11.87 -11.32
N SER A 59 2.06 10.59 -11.65
CA SER A 59 0.87 10.10 -12.35
C SER A 59 0.34 8.80 -11.76
N PHE A 60 -0.98 8.57 -11.85
CA PHE A 60 -1.57 7.31 -11.42
C PHE A 60 -1.43 6.25 -12.50
N GLN A 61 -0.99 5.06 -12.09
CA GLN A 61 -0.85 3.87 -12.94
C GLN A 61 -1.61 2.71 -12.30
N ILE A 62 -2.17 1.81 -13.12
CA ILE A 62 -2.86 0.61 -12.63
C ILE A 62 -1.86 -0.25 -11.85
N TYR A 63 -2.23 -0.59 -10.62
CA TYR A 63 -1.44 -1.45 -9.76
C TYR A 63 -1.63 -2.91 -10.15
N HIS A 64 -0.52 -3.57 -10.42
CA HIS A 64 -0.46 -5.00 -10.63
C HIS A 64 0.26 -5.64 -9.43
N PRO A 65 -0.41 -6.50 -8.64
CA PRO A 65 0.21 -7.13 -7.49
C PRO A 65 1.45 -7.95 -7.87
N ILE A 66 2.56 -7.74 -7.15
CA ILE A 66 3.78 -8.54 -7.30
C ILE A 66 3.53 -9.97 -6.80
N GLN A 67 2.88 -10.09 -5.65
CA GLN A 67 2.45 -11.35 -5.07
C GLN A 67 1.03 -11.69 -5.58
N LYS A 68 0.91 -12.75 -6.39
CA LYS A 68 -0.37 -13.21 -6.94
C LYS A 68 -1.09 -14.23 -6.06
N VAL A 69 -0.37 -14.87 -5.15
CA VAL A 69 -0.89 -15.92 -4.27
C VAL A 69 -0.46 -15.60 -2.85
N VAL A 70 -1.44 -15.55 -1.95
CA VAL A 70 -1.21 -15.42 -0.51
C VAL A 70 -1.10 -16.83 0.06
N PRO A 71 0.02 -17.20 0.70
CA PRO A 71 0.17 -18.51 1.32
C PRO A 71 -0.85 -18.71 2.43
N LYS A 72 -1.39 -19.93 2.55
CA LYS A 72 -2.30 -20.32 3.61
C LYS A 72 -1.53 -20.86 4.80
N ILE A 73 -2.06 -20.65 5.99
CA ILE A 73 -1.47 -21.16 7.22
C ILE A 73 -2.47 -21.98 8.02
N GLU A 74 -2.01 -23.13 8.51
CA GLU A 74 -2.83 -24.06 9.29
C GLU A 74 -2.74 -23.82 10.79
N ASN A 75 -1.56 -23.43 11.28
CA ASN A 75 -1.30 -23.20 12.71
C ASN A 75 -0.61 -21.86 12.90
N PHE A 76 -1.38 -20.89 13.40
CA PHE A 76 -0.94 -19.52 13.55
C PHE A 76 0.06 -19.35 14.71
N GLU A 77 -0.15 -20.10 15.79
CA GLU A 77 0.68 -20.05 17.00
C GLU A 77 2.13 -20.45 16.68
N ARG A 78 2.32 -21.61 16.04
CA ARG A 78 3.65 -22.09 15.62
C ARG A 78 4.34 -21.12 14.68
N PHE A 79 3.57 -20.44 13.83
CA PHE A 79 4.13 -19.49 12.88
C PHE A 79 4.68 -18.24 13.55
N ILE A 80 3.94 -17.65 14.48
CA ILE A 80 4.43 -16.52 15.26
C ILE A 80 5.63 -16.93 16.11
N GLU A 81 5.58 -18.12 16.73
CA GLU A 81 6.70 -18.64 17.54
C GLU A 81 7.97 -18.91 16.72
N SER A 82 7.85 -19.13 15.41
CA SER A 82 8.99 -19.48 14.55
C SER A 82 9.91 -18.30 14.18
N SER A 83 9.48 -17.06 14.41
CA SER A 83 10.22 -15.87 13.95
C SER A 83 10.05 -14.68 14.90
N SER A 84 11.16 -14.01 15.22
CA SER A 84 11.19 -12.69 15.88
C SER A 84 11.17 -11.52 14.88
N ASN A 85 11.19 -11.80 13.58
CA ASN A 85 11.19 -10.81 12.49
C ASN A 85 9.78 -10.48 11.99
N ASN A 86 9.67 -9.48 11.11
CA ASN A 86 8.45 -9.14 10.38
C ASN A 86 7.83 -10.35 9.69
N LEU A 87 6.58 -10.67 10.05
CA LEU A 87 5.88 -11.82 9.51
C LEU A 87 5.34 -11.53 8.10
N PRO A 88 5.59 -12.40 7.11
CA PRO A 88 4.96 -12.28 5.80
C PRO A 88 3.44 -12.49 5.86
N ILE A 89 2.72 -11.89 4.91
CA ILE A 89 1.26 -11.95 4.84
C ILE A 89 0.80 -13.37 4.50
N HIS A 90 -0.10 -13.90 5.32
CA HIS A 90 -0.72 -15.21 5.15
C HIS A 90 -2.25 -15.10 5.25
N GLN A 91 -2.95 -16.03 4.61
CA GLN A 91 -4.39 -16.19 4.74
C GLN A 91 -4.70 -17.27 5.79
N PHE A 92 -5.61 -16.95 6.71
CA PHE A 92 -6.18 -17.93 7.63
C PHE A 92 -7.17 -18.84 6.89
N ASN A 93 -7.10 -20.14 7.18
CA ASN A 93 -8.11 -21.11 6.73
C ASN A 93 -9.41 -20.97 7.53
#